data_AF-A0A7X8JE28-F1
#
_entry.id   AF-A0A7X8JE28-F1
#
_cell.length_a   1.000
_cell.length_b   1.000
_cell.length_c   1.000
_cell.angle_alpha   90.00
_cell.angle_beta   90.00
_cell.angle_gamma   90.00
#
_symmetry.space_group_name_H-M   'P 1'
#
loop_
_entity.id
_entity.type
_entity.pdbx_description
1 polymer ?
#
loop_
_entity_poly.entity_id
_entity_poly.type
_entity_poly.pdbx_seq_one_letter_code
_entity_poly.pdbx_strand_id
1 'polypeptide(L)'
;MAELKKTFIERRKGPDAVVKAVWWTTGISWLLFITAAVFFETAMPETETFFDRQFNVSIRDYWNENVLQYVFFILVLNLAVCIIGFIFNMARHKRKTDKISKSILILGSMAFAGILWYLFR
;
A
#
# COMPACT_ATOMS: atom_id res chain seq x y z
N MET A 1 4.59 -55.52 -27.84
CA MET A 1 5.55 -54.59 -27.21
C MET A 1 4.74 -53.40 -26.72
N ALA A 2 4.48 -53.30 -25.43
CA ALA A 2 3.60 -52.27 -24.87
C ALA A 2 4.39 -50.99 -24.62
N GLU A 3 4.02 -49.90 -25.31
CA GLU A 3 4.56 -48.58 -25.02
C GLU A 3 4.07 -48.12 -23.64
N LEU A 4 5.01 -48.04 -22.69
CA LEU A 4 4.81 -47.39 -21.40
C LEU A 4 4.69 -45.88 -21.64
N LYS A 5 3.45 -45.41 -21.82
CA LYS A 5 3.11 -43.99 -21.76
C LYS A 5 3.45 -43.45 -20.36
N LYS A 6 4.66 -42.92 -20.20
CA LYS A 6 5.08 -42.18 -19.01
C LYS A 6 4.19 -40.95 -18.88
N THR A 7 3.13 -41.07 -18.09
CA THR A 7 2.37 -39.91 -17.62
C THR A 7 3.27 -39.16 -16.66
N PHE A 8 3.88 -38.08 -17.13
CA PHE A 8 4.51 -37.10 -16.24
C PHE A 8 3.41 -36.51 -15.37
N ILE A 9 3.28 -37.01 -14.14
CA ILE A 9 2.49 -36.35 -13.11
C ILE A 9 3.24 -35.07 -12.79
N GLU A 10 2.79 -33.97 -13.38
CA GLU A 10 3.36 -32.66 -13.12
C GLU A 10 3.06 -32.28 -11.67
N ARG A 11 3.99 -32.63 -10.76
CA ARG A 11 3.95 -32.28 -9.33
C ARG A 11 4.15 -30.78 -9.08
N ARG A 12 3.98 -29.92 -10.10
CA ARG A 12 3.92 -28.46 -9.94
C ARG A 12 2.50 -28.06 -9.53
N LYS A 13 2.05 -28.55 -8.37
CA LYS A 13 1.12 -27.76 -7.55
C LYS A 13 1.93 -26.59 -7.01
N GLY A 14 2.05 -25.53 -7.82
CA GLY A 14 2.67 -24.28 -7.39
C GLY A 14 1.95 -23.75 -6.15
N PRO A 15 2.62 -22.93 -5.32
CA PRO A 15 2.01 -22.31 -4.15
C PRO A 15 1.06 -21.18 -4.60
N ASP A 16 -0.05 -21.54 -5.23
CA ASP A 16 -1.04 -20.61 -5.76
C ASP A 16 -1.62 -19.72 -4.67
N ALA A 17 -1.72 -20.23 -3.44
CA ALA A 17 -2.17 -19.46 -2.29
C ALA A 17 -1.23 -18.28 -1.96
N VAL A 18 0.10 -18.47 -2.09
CA VAL A 18 1.08 -17.43 -1.77
C VAL A 18 1.16 -16.39 -2.89
N VAL A 19 1.10 -16.83 -4.16
CA VAL A 19 1.02 -15.92 -5.31
C VAL A 19 -0.25 -15.06 -5.21
N LYS A 20 -1.38 -15.68 -4.88
CA LYS A 20 -2.64 -14.97 -4.63
C LYS A 20 -2.49 -14.02 -3.44
N ALA A 21 -1.92 -14.44 -2.31
CA ALA A 21 -1.74 -13.59 -1.14
C ALA A 21 -0.91 -12.33 -1.46
N VAL A 22 0.19 -12.46 -2.21
CA VAL A 22 1.02 -11.31 -2.63
C VAL A 22 0.26 -10.38 -3.59
N TRP A 23 -0.56 -10.94 -4.48
CA TRP A 23 -1.38 -10.14 -5.38
C TRP A 23 -2.47 -9.37 -4.60
N TRP A 24 -3.14 -10.02 -3.66
CA TRP A 24 -4.11 -9.40 -2.76
C TRP A 24 -3.48 -8.33 -1.87
N THR A 25 -2.33 -8.59 -1.24
CA THR A 25 -1.65 -7.59 -0.41
C THR A 25 -1.23 -6.38 -1.23
N THR A 26 -0.73 -6.58 -2.46
CA THR A 26 -0.39 -5.47 -3.37
C THR A 26 -1.62 -4.64 -3.71
N GLY A 27 -2.75 -5.28 -4.04
CA GLY A 27 -4.01 -4.59 -4.34
C GLY A 27 -4.55 -3.81 -3.15
N ILE A 28 -4.53 -4.40 -1.96
CA ILE A 28 -4.97 -3.75 -0.71
C ILE A 28 -4.07 -2.57 -0.37
N SER A 29 -2.75 -2.71 -0.47
CA SER A 29 -1.80 -1.61 -0.23
C SER A 29 -2.01 -0.45 -1.19
N TRP A 30 -2.28 -0.71 -2.47
CA TRP A 30 -2.61 0.36 -3.41
C TRP A 30 -3.89 1.09 -3.03
N LEU A 31 -4.95 0.34 -2.70
CA LEU A 31 -6.24 0.92 -2.31
C LEU A 31 -6.09 1.79 -1.06
N LEU A 32 -5.41 1.29 -0.03
CA LEU A 32 -5.14 2.06 1.19
C LEU A 32 -4.29 3.30 0.92
N PHE A 33 -3.32 3.22 0.02
CA PHE A 33 -2.46 4.35 -0.31
C PHE A 33 -3.24 5.45 -1.04
N ILE A 34 -4.09 5.09 -2.00
CA ILE A 34 -4.98 6.03 -2.69
C ILE A 34 -5.94 6.69 -1.69
N THR A 35 -6.54 5.90 -0.80
CA THR A 35 -7.40 6.44 0.25
C THR A 35 -6.64 7.44 1.12
N ALA A 36 -5.44 7.10 1.59
CA ALA A 36 -4.60 8.03 2.36
C ALA A 36 -4.32 9.33 1.62
N ALA A 37 -4.03 9.26 0.31
CA ALA A 37 -3.77 10.44 -0.52
C ALA A 37 -4.99 11.36 -0.64
N VAL A 38 -6.18 10.80 -0.87
CA VAL A 38 -7.44 11.58 -0.92
C VAL A 38 -7.69 12.29 0.40
N PHE A 39 -7.56 11.57 1.52
CA PHE A 39 -7.75 12.19 2.84
C PHE A 39 -6.67 13.23 3.14
N PHE A 40 -5.43 13.03 2.69
CA PHE A 40 -4.35 14.00 2.86
C PHE A 40 -4.63 15.31 2.13
N GLU A 41 -5.12 15.25 0.89
CA GLU A 41 -5.56 16.44 0.15
C GLU A 41 -6.68 17.19 0.89
N THR A 42 -7.66 16.48 1.45
CA THR A 42 -8.73 17.12 2.24
C THR A 42 -8.27 17.69 3.58
N ALA A 43 -7.13 17.22 4.11
CA ALA A 43 -6.55 17.74 5.34
C ALA A 43 -5.74 19.02 5.10
N MET A 44 -5.25 19.22 3.88
CA MET A 44 -4.49 20.40 3.48
C MET A 44 -5.38 21.65 3.65
N PRO A 45 -4.84 22.76 4.19
CA PRO A 45 -5.57 24.02 4.27
C PRO A 45 -6.00 24.45 2.87
N GLU A 46 -7.24 24.92 2.77
CA GLU A 46 -7.77 25.47 1.54
C GLU A 46 -7.00 26.75 1.25
N THR A 47 -6.19 26.75 0.19
CA THR A 47 -5.40 27.93 -0.17
C THR A 47 -6.31 29.01 -0.72
N GLU A 48 -6.20 30.23 -0.21
CA GLU A 48 -6.98 31.38 -0.68
C GLU A 48 -6.96 31.51 -2.20
N THR A 49 -8.11 31.28 -2.82
CA THR A 49 -8.25 31.50 -4.26
C THR A 49 -8.57 32.97 -4.49
N PHE A 50 -8.24 33.49 -5.68
CA PHE A 50 -8.52 34.89 -6.04
C PHE A 50 -10.01 35.29 -5.86
N PHE A 51 -10.91 34.31 -5.99
CA PHE A 51 -12.35 34.48 -5.77
C PHE A 51 -12.72 34.63 -4.28
N ASP A 52 -12.05 33.93 -3.37
CA ASP A 52 -12.39 33.99 -1.94
C ASP A 52 -12.10 35.37 -1.33
N ARG A 53 -11.05 36.04 -1.82
CA ARG A 53 -10.74 37.44 -1.48
C ARG A 53 -11.78 38.42 -2.01
N GLN A 54 -12.35 38.16 -3.18
CA GLN A 54 -13.40 38.99 -3.77
C GLN A 54 -14.72 38.88 -3.00
N PHE A 55 -15.03 37.70 -2.44
CA PHE A 55 -16.27 37.41 -1.73
C PHE A 55 -16.15 37.45 -0.19
N ASN A 56 -14.97 37.74 0.35
CA ASN A 56 -14.70 37.89 1.78
C ASN A 56 -15.14 36.64 2.60
N VAL A 57 -14.93 35.46 2.02
CA VAL A 57 -15.27 34.18 2.65
C VAL A 57 -14.11 33.78 3.56
N SER A 58 -14.38 33.58 4.84
CA SER A 58 -13.36 33.12 5.80
C SER A 58 -13.01 31.66 5.51
N ILE A 59 -11.83 31.44 4.94
CA ILE A 59 -11.31 30.10 4.63
C ILE A 59 -10.59 29.53 5.84
N ARG A 60 -10.59 28.20 5.93
CA ARG A 60 -9.87 27.45 6.96
C ARG A 60 -8.37 27.40 6.65
N ASP A 61 -7.61 28.27 7.31
CA ASP A 61 -6.15 28.35 7.17
C ASP A 61 -5.37 27.37 8.08
N TYR A 62 -6.07 26.42 8.69
CA TYR A 62 -5.49 25.40 9.56
C TYR A 62 -5.76 23.99 9.02
N TRP A 63 -4.80 23.10 9.31
CA TRP A 63 -4.92 21.69 8.97
C TRP A 63 -5.99 21.03 9.82
N ASN A 64 -6.81 20.19 9.20
CA ASN A 64 -7.80 19.44 9.96
C ASN A 64 -7.13 18.25 10.65
N GLU A 65 -6.75 18.43 11.91
CA GLU A 65 -6.04 17.43 12.72
C GLU A 65 -6.80 16.09 12.81
N ASN A 66 -8.13 16.10 12.82
CA ASN A 66 -8.91 14.86 12.81
C ASN A 66 -8.70 14.07 11.52
N VAL A 67 -8.68 14.77 10.37
CA VAL A 67 -8.43 14.14 9.07
C VAL A 67 -6.99 13.66 8.97
N LEU A 68 -6.04 14.45 9.47
CA LEU A 68 -4.62 14.08 9.53
C LEU A 68 -4.40 12.80 10.35
N GLN A 69 -5.10 12.67 11.49
CA GLN A 69 -5.09 11.44 12.30
C GLN A 69 -5.63 10.23 11.53
N TYR A 70 -6.71 10.38 10.76
CA TYR A 70 -7.20 9.28 9.92
C TYR A 70 -6.19 8.87 8.85
N VAL A 71 -5.54 9.84 8.19
CA VAL A 71 -4.45 9.58 7.24
C VAL A 71 -3.33 8.78 7.91
N PHE A 72 -2.91 9.21 9.11
CA PHE A 72 -1.89 8.50 9.90
C PHE A 72 -2.28 7.05 10.17
N PHE A 73 -3.51 6.77 10.64
CA PHE A 73 -3.97 5.40 10.87
C PHE A 73 -3.99 4.57 9.59
N ILE A 74 -4.42 5.15 8.46
CA ILE A 74 -4.41 4.45 7.16
C ILE A 74 -2.99 4.12 6.73
N LEU A 75 -2.02 5.03 6.93
CA LEU A 75 -0.61 4.78 6.61
C LEU A 75 -0.01 3.68 7.48
N VAL A 76 -0.31 3.67 8.79
CA VAL A 76 0.13 2.60 9.71
C VAL A 76 -0.44 1.26 9.29
N LEU A 77 -1.73 1.21 8.92
CA LEU A 77 -2.37 0.00 8.43
C LEU A 77 -1.73 -0.47 7.11
N ASN A 78 -1.46 0.46 6.19
CA ASN A 78 -0.77 0.17 4.93
C ASN A 78 0.63 -0.43 5.16
N LEU A 79 1.38 0.15 6.10
CA LEU A 79 2.69 -0.36 6.49
C LEU A 79 2.60 -1.79 7.03
N ALA A 80 1.61 -2.08 7.88
CA ALA A 80 1.37 -3.43 8.38
C ALA A 80 1.06 -4.42 7.25
N VAL A 81 0.21 -4.05 6.28
CA VAL A 81 -0.10 -4.88 5.11
C VAL A 81 1.17 -5.13 4.26
N CYS A 82 2.01 -4.11 4.08
CA CYS A 82 3.28 -4.25 3.37
C CYS A 82 4.24 -5.21 4.09
N ILE A 83 4.35 -5.12 5.43
CA ILE A 83 5.16 -6.03 6.25
C ILE A 83 4.64 -7.46 6.13
N ILE A 84 3.33 -7.67 6.23
CA ILE A 84 2.71 -8.98 6.06
C ILE A 84 3.00 -9.55 4.67
N GLY A 85 2.82 -8.74 3.63
CA GLY A 85 3.15 -9.12 2.25
C GLY A 85 4.63 -9.48 2.07
N PHE A 86 5.53 -8.76 2.74
CA PHE A 86 6.95 -9.04 2.75
C PHE A 86 7.29 -10.35 3.49
N ILE A 87 6.69 -10.59 4.66
CA ILE A 87 6.87 -11.82 5.44
C ILE A 87 6.38 -13.04 4.64
N PHE A 88 5.20 -12.96 4.02
CA PHE A 88 4.69 -14.04 3.17
C PHE A 88 5.62 -14.33 1.98
N ASN A 89 6.21 -13.28 1.42
CA ASN A 89 7.19 -13.43 0.35
C ASN A 89 8.52 -14.02 0.87
N MET A 90 8.95 -13.64 2.08
CA MET A 90 10.18 -14.13 2.70
C MET A 90 10.07 -15.60 3.14
N ALA A 91 8.91 -16.03 3.62
CA ALA A 91 8.63 -17.43 3.93
C ALA A 91 8.81 -18.37 2.71
N ARG A 92 8.79 -17.81 1.49
CA ARG A 92 8.98 -18.52 0.23
C ARG A 92 10.45 -18.63 -0.22
N HIS A 93 11.39 -17.92 0.41
CA HIS A 93 12.81 -17.84 -0.01
C HIS A 93 13.62 -19.16 0.01
N LYS A 94 13.00 -20.32 0.29
CA LYS A 94 13.59 -21.63 -0.03
C LYS A 94 13.70 -21.93 -1.54
N ARG A 95 13.15 -21.10 -2.45
CA ARG A 95 13.37 -21.23 -3.90
C ARG A 95 13.87 -19.91 -4.52
N LYS A 96 14.98 -20.03 -5.25
CA LYS A 96 15.94 -18.98 -5.69
C LYS A 96 15.41 -17.96 -6.72
N THR A 97 14.10 -17.88 -6.96
CA THR A 97 13.53 -17.23 -8.17
C THR A 97 12.32 -16.32 -7.94
N ASP A 98 11.98 -15.98 -6.70
CA ASP A 98 10.86 -15.09 -6.45
C ASP A 98 11.28 -13.61 -6.45
N LYS A 99 10.81 -12.90 -7.48
CA LYS A 99 10.96 -11.45 -7.61
C LYS A 99 10.07 -10.80 -6.57
N ILE A 100 10.66 -10.15 -5.58
CA ILE A 100 9.94 -9.26 -4.66
C ILE A 100 9.18 -8.23 -5.51
N SER A 101 7.87 -8.08 -5.27
CA SER A 101 7.08 -7.02 -5.87
C SER A 101 7.65 -5.68 -5.41
N LYS A 102 8.46 -5.04 -6.26
CA LYS A 102 9.10 -3.74 -5.98
C LYS A 102 8.07 -2.71 -5.50
N SER A 103 6.83 -2.81 -5.96
CA SER A 103 5.69 -1.99 -5.53
C SER A 103 5.43 -2.03 -4.03
N ILE A 104 5.50 -3.20 -3.36
CA ILE A 104 5.26 -3.30 -1.90
C ILE A 104 6.37 -2.59 -1.13
N LEU A 105 7.63 -2.72 -1.59
CA LEU A 105 8.74 -1.98 -1.01
C LEU A 105 8.55 -0.48 -1.16
N ILE A 106 8.23 0.00 -2.37
CA ILE A 106 8.02 1.42 -2.64
C ILE A 106 6.84 1.97 -1.81
N LEU A 107 5.69 1.29 -1.80
CA LEU A 107 4.51 1.69 -1.03
C LEU A 107 4.80 1.69 0.47
N GLY A 108 5.48 0.66 0.98
CA GLY A 108 5.88 0.59 2.38
C GLY A 108 6.85 1.71 2.78
N SER A 109 7.86 2.00 1.93
CA SER A 109 8.78 3.12 2.15
C SER A 109 8.06 4.47 2.14
N MET A 110 7.10 4.66 1.23
CA MET A 110 6.34 5.90 1.12
C MET A 110 5.38 6.08 2.29
N ALA A 111 4.72 5.00 2.74
CA ALA A 111 3.90 5.01 3.94
C ALA A 111 4.72 5.32 5.19
N PHE A 112 5.90 4.70 5.32
CA PHE A 112 6.84 4.98 6.41
C PHE A 112 7.31 6.45 6.41
N ALA A 113 7.67 7.00 5.25
CA ALA A 113 8.03 8.41 5.13
C ALA A 113 6.89 9.34 5.54
N GLY A 114 5.65 9.05 5.14
CA GLY A 114 4.47 9.84 5.55
C GLY A 114 4.20 9.79 7.06
N ILE A 115 4.38 8.62 7.68
CA ILE A 115 4.30 8.46 9.14
C ILE A 115 5.37 9.30 9.83
N LEU A 116 6.62 9.25 9.36
CA LEU A 116 7.70 10.06 9.93
C LEU A 116 7.40 11.55 9.79
N TRP A 117 6.95 12.00 8.62
CA TRP A 117 6.57 13.39 8.42
C TRP A 117 5.48 13.84 9.41
N TYR A 118 4.45 13.02 9.62
CA TYR A 118 3.39 13.31 10.59
C TYR A 118 3.93 13.44 12.03
N LEU A 119 4.91 12.61 12.41
CA LEU A 119 5.49 12.63 13.75
C LEU A 119 6.49 13.77 14.00
N PHE A 120 7.14 14.27 12.95
CA PHE A 120 8.19 15.30 13.03
C PHE A 120 7.75 16.71 12.58
N ARG A 121 6.53 16.83 12.09
CA ARG A 121 5.88 18.10 11.77
C ARG A 121 5.60 18.92 13.03
#